data_AF-A0A349FCK0-F1
#
_entry.id   AF-A0A349FCK0-F1
#
_cell.length_a   1.000
_cell.length_b   1.000
_cell.length_c   1.000
_cell.angle_alpha   90.00
_cell.angle_beta   90.00
_cell.angle_gamma   90.00
#
_symmetry.space_group_name_H-M   'P 1'
#
loop_
_entity.id
_entity.type
_entity.pdbx_description
1 polymer ?
#
loop_
_entity_poly.entity_id
_entity_poly.type
_entity_poly.pdbx_seq_one_letter_code
_entity_poly.pdbx_strand_id
1 'polypeptide(L)'
;RKEQKAADCSRAIIVAHNATFDHNFVMAASERSKLKRVPFHPFATFDTAALSGLAYGQTVLAKACKVAGMEFDNKEAHSALYDTQKTAELFCGIVNKWKALGGWPLVSDETENGQK
;
A
#
# COMPACT_ATOMS: atom_id res chain seq x y z
N ARG A 1 -10.16 -7.44 -14.12
CA ARG A 1 -10.77 -6.08 -14.04
C ARG A 1 -12.23 -6.09 -13.55
N LYS A 2 -12.86 -7.25 -13.30
CA LYS A 2 -14.21 -7.32 -12.71
C LYS A 2 -14.26 -6.59 -11.36
N GLU A 3 -13.35 -6.94 -10.45
CA GLU A 3 -13.25 -6.30 -9.13
C GLU A 3 -12.92 -4.80 -9.21
N GLN A 4 -11.98 -4.42 -10.08
CA GLN A 4 -11.63 -3.01 -10.30
C GLN A 4 -12.85 -2.18 -10.72
N LYS A 5 -13.69 -2.71 -11.61
CA LYS A 5 -14.92 -2.05 -12.05
C LYS A 5 -16.00 -2.07 -10.97
N ALA A 6 -16.09 -3.15 -10.18
CA ALA A 6 -17.01 -3.25 -9.05
C ALA A 6 -16.68 -2.25 -7.94
N ALA A 7 -15.40 -1.91 -7.76
CA ALA A 7 -14.91 -0.91 -6.81
C ALA A 7 -14.88 0.52 -7.37
N ASP A 8 -15.49 0.77 -8.54
CA ASP A 8 -15.48 2.06 -9.25
C ASP A 8 -14.08 2.68 -9.43
N CYS A 9 -13.07 1.82 -9.63
CA CYS A 9 -11.67 2.22 -9.80
C CYS A 9 -11.24 2.20 -11.27
N SER A 10 -10.38 3.14 -11.66
CA SER A 10 -9.91 3.27 -13.05
C SER A 10 -8.64 2.45 -13.37
N ARG A 11 -7.76 2.23 -12.38
CA ARG A 11 -6.52 1.43 -12.49
C ARG A 11 -6.19 0.76 -11.15
N ALA A 12 -5.30 -0.24 -11.18
CA ALA A 12 -4.69 -0.81 -9.98
C ALA A 12 -3.32 -0.15 -9.72
N ILE A 13 -2.96 0.03 -8.44
CA ILE A 13 -1.63 0.49 -8.01
C ILE A 13 -1.01 -0.61 -7.15
N ILE A 14 0.25 -0.95 -7.39
CA ILE A 14 0.97 -1.95 -6.59
C ILE A 14 1.31 -1.34 -5.23
N VAL A 15 0.92 -2.05 -4.17
CA VAL A 15 1.39 -1.84 -2.80
C VAL A 15 2.40 -2.93 -2.49
N ALA A 16 3.62 -2.55 -2.11
CA ALA A 16 4.69 -3.49 -1.77
C ALA A 16 5.72 -2.82 -0.85
N HIS A 17 6.71 -3.56 -0.36
CA HIS A 17 7.76 -3.05 0.53
C HIS A 17 9.09 -2.95 -0.22
N ASN A 18 9.59 -1.74 -0.44
CA ASN A 18 10.53 -1.40 -1.52
C ASN A 18 9.91 -1.63 -2.91
N ALA A 19 8.69 -1.10 -3.09
CA ALA A 19 7.76 -1.49 -4.17
C ALA A 19 8.28 -1.43 -5.62
N THR A 20 9.31 -0.61 -5.89
CA THR A 20 9.98 -0.57 -7.21
C THR A 20 10.55 -1.93 -7.60
N PHE A 21 11.05 -2.72 -6.64
CA PHE A 21 11.59 -4.05 -6.90
C PHE A 21 10.49 -4.97 -7.48
N ASP A 22 9.39 -5.15 -6.76
CA ASP A 22 8.27 -6.01 -7.18
C ASP A 22 7.64 -5.52 -8.48
N HIS A 23 7.44 -4.20 -8.60
CA HIS A 23 6.87 -3.59 -9.79
C HIS A 23 7.69 -3.92 -11.04
N ASN A 24 9.00 -3.74 -11.00
CA ASN A 24 9.88 -4.03 -12.13
C ASN A 24 9.80 -5.51 -12.55
N PHE A 25 9.79 -6.44 -11.59
CA PHE A 25 9.65 -7.87 -11.89
C PHE A 25 8.30 -8.22 -12.51
N VAL A 26 7.20 -7.69 -11.96
CA VAL A 26 5.83 -7.91 -12.47
C VAL A 26 5.66 -7.35 -13.88
N MET A 27 6.18 -6.15 -14.14
CA MET A 27 6.10 -5.51 -15.45
C MET A 27 6.94 -6.25 -16.49
N ALA A 28 8.18 -6.63 -16.16
CA ALA A 28 9.03 -7.41 -17.06
C ALA A 28 8.45 -8.81 -17.34
N ALA A 29 7.84 -9.46 -16.34
CA ALA A 29 7.13 -10.72 -16.55
C ALA A 29 5.93 -10.56 -17.48
N SER A 30 5.14 -9.49 -17.28
CA SER A 30 3.99 -9.17 -18.13
C SER A 30 4.39 -8.94 -19.60
N GLU A 31 5.51 -8.26 -19.82
CA GLU A 31 6.09 -8.03 -21.15
C GLU A 31 6.52 -9.35 -21.81
N ARG A 32 7.32 -10.18 -21.11
CA ARG A 32 7.76 -11.50 -21.62
C ARG A 32 6.59 -12.42 -21.93
N SER A 33 5.52 -12.35 -21.14
CA SER A 33 4.28 -13.12 -21.34
C SER A 33 3.31 -12.50 -22.36
N LYS A 34 3.67 -11.37 -23.00
CA LYS A 34 2.85 -10.68 -24.01
C LYS A 34 1.43 -10.34 -23.51
N LEU A 35 1.30 -9.96 -22.23
CA LEU A 35 0.01 -9.61 -21.64
C LEU A 35 -0.47 -8.25 -22.18
N LYS A 36 -1.58 -8.25 -22.93
CA LYS A 36 -2.10 -7.04 -23.59
C LYS A 36 -2.80 -6.04 -22.67
N ARG A 37 -3.28 -6.48 -21.50
CA ARG A 37 -4.18 -5.68 -20.64
C ARG A 37 -3.73 -5.67 -19.19
N VAL A 38 -2.48 -5.25 -18.95
CA VAL A 38 -1.95 -5.05 -17.59
C VAL A 38 -2.80 -3.99 -16.86
N PRO A 39 -3.35 -4.30 -15.66
CA PRO A 39 -4.21 -3.35 -14.93
C PRO A 39 -3.42 -2.39 -14.04
N PHE A 40 -2.16 -2.71 -13.77
CA PHE A 40 -1.29 -1.92 -12.91
C PHE A 40 -0.88 -0.60 -13.57
N HIS A 41 -0.78 0.43 -12.75
CA HIS A 41 -0.23 1.70 -13.16
C HIS A 41 1.24 1.52 -13.62
N PRO A 42 1.67 2.15 -14.75
CA PRO A 42 2.95 1.83 -15.38
C PRO A 42 4.20 2.25 -14.60
N PHE A 43 4.07 3.11 -13.58
CA PHE A 43 5.21 3.60 -12.78
C PHE A 43 4.87 3.91 -11.33
N ALA A 44 3.69 4.51 -11.07
CA ALA A 44 3.26 4.78 -9.69
C ALA A 44 3.03 3.50 -8.87
N THR A 45 3.54 3.52 -7.64
CA THR A 45 3.39 2.49 -6.61
C THR A 45 3.13 3.15 -5.25
N PHE A 46 2.61 2.38 -4.30
CA PHE A 46 2.64 2.75 -2.88
C PHE A 46 3.67 1.89 -2.16
N ASP A 47 4.80 2.53 -1.82
CA ASP A 47 5.88 1.88 -1.11
C ASP A 47 5.67 1.93 0.40
N THR A 48 5.44 0.76 0.99
CA THR A 48 5.24 0.64 2.44
C THR A 48 6.52 0.88 3.23
N ALA A 49 7.72 0.83 2.64
CA ALA A 49 8.95 1.22 3.34
C ALA A 49 8.94 2.73 3.62
N ALA A 50 8.62 3.56 2.62
CA ALA A 50 8.44 5.00 2.79
C ALA A 50 7.27 5.34 3.74
N LEU A 51 6.11 4.71 3.56
CA LEU A 51 4.94 4.95 4.42
C LEU A 51 5.19 4.55 5.88
N SER A 52 5.93 3.46 6.11
CA SER A 52 6.30 3.05 7.47
C SER A 52 7.36 3.96 8.08
N GLY A 53 8.25 4.52 7.26
CA GLY A 53 9.17 5.58 7.68
C GLY A 53 8.40 6.78 8.24
N LEU A 54 7.33 7.20 7.56
CA LEU A 54 6.44 8.28 8.03
C LEU A 54 5.66 7.90 9.30
N ALA A 55 4.97 6.76 9.29
CA ALA A 55 4.01 6.39 10.33
C ALA A 55 4.64 5.82 11.61
N TYR A 56 5.80 5.16 11.48
CA TYR A 56 6.43 4.36 12.55
C TYR A 56 7.93 4.62 12.71
N GLY A 57 8.55 5.45 11.88
CA GLY A 57 10.00 5.69 11.93
C GLY A 57 10.84 4.46 11.57
N GLN A 58 10.27 3.49 10.86
CA GLN A 58 10.92 2.23 10.49
C GLN A 58 10.75 1.94 9.00
N THR A 59 11.83 1.57 8.32
CA THR A 59 11.82 1.21 6.90
C THR A 59 12.00 -0.28 6.64
N VAL A 60 12.29 -1.08 7.67
CA VAL A 60 12.41 -2.54 7.56
C VAL A 60 11.08 -3.18 7.94
N LEU A 61 10.49 -3.98 7.06
CA LEU A 61 9.16 -4.60 7.23
C LEU A 61 8.96 -5.21 8.62
N ALA A 62 9.86 -6.11 9.04
CA ALA A 62 9.77 -6.77 10.35
C ALA A 62 9.74 -5.78 11.53
N LYS A 63 10.55 -4.72 11.46
CA LYS A 63 10.59 -3.67 12.49
C LYS A 63 9.34 -2.79 12.45
N ALA A 64 8.86 -2.44 11.26
CA ALA A 64 7.63 -1.68 11.08
C ALA A 64 6.41 -2.45 11.61
N CYS A 65 6.28 -3.73 11.27
CA CYS A 65 5.24 -4.61 11.82
C CYS A 65 5.30 -4.66 13.35
N LYS A 66 6.49 -4.85 13.93
CA LYS A 66 6.66 -4.89 15.40
C LYS A 66 6.23 -3.57 16.06
N VAL A 67 6.62 -2.41 15.51
CA VAL A 67 6.22 -1.09 16.05
C VAL A 67 4.72 -0.83 15.86
N ALA A 68 4.13 -1.36 14.78
CA ALA A 68 2.69 -1.33 14.54
C ALA A 68 1.88 -2.28 15.45
N GLY A 69 2.54 -3.03 16.35
CA GLY A 69 1.89 -4.00 17.24
C GLY A 69 1.48 -5.30 16.54
N MET A 70 2.05 -5.59 15.38
CA MET A 70 1.79 -6.80 14.61
C MET A 70 2.83 -7.87 14.94
N GLU A 71 2.40 -9.12 15.02
CA GLU A 71 3.33 -10.25 15.07
C GLU A 71 4.07 -10.41 13.74
N PHE A 72 5.37 -10.68 13.83
CA PHE A 72 6.22 -10.98 12.67
C PHE A 72 7.20 -12.11 13.01
N ASP A 73 6.94 -13.30 12.48
CA ASP A 73 7.88 -14.41 12.51
C ASP A 73 8.97 -14.26 11.43
N ASN A 74 10.23 -14.19 11.85
CA ASN A 74 11.37 -14.13 10.93
C ASN A 74 11.64 -15.47 10.23
N LYS A 75 11.10 -16.59 10.72
CA LYS A 75 11.25 -17.90 10.07
C LYS A 75 10.40 -18.02 8.81
N GLU A 76 9.25 -17.36 8.79
CA GLU A 76 8.33 -17.29 7.64
C GLU A 76 8.70 -16.14 6.68
N ALA A 77 9.61 -15.25 7.09
CA ALA A 77 10.14 -14.20 6.24
C ALA A 77 10.74 -14.81 4.96
N HIS A 78 10.63 -14.09 3.84
CA HIS A 78 11.02 -14.53 2.49
C HIS A 78 10.01 -15.45 1.78
N SER A 79 8.93 -15.87 2.46
CA SER A 79 7.75 -16.41 1.78
C SER A 79 6.94 -15.26 1.18
N ALA A 80 6.77 -15.26 -0.15
CA ALA A 80 6.01 -14.22 -0.84
C ALA A 80 4.56 -14.11 -0.31
N LEU A 81 3.96 -15.23 0.10
CA LEU A 81 2.61 -15.23 0.69
C LEU A 81 2.61 -14.48 2.03
N TYR A 82 3.54 -14.83 2.92
CA TYR A 82 3.63 -14.26 4.24
C TYR A 82 3.98 -12.77 4.19
N ASP A 83 4.98 -12.40 3.39
CA ASP A 83 5.41 -11.02 3.22
C ASP A 83 4.28 -10.17 2.61
N THR A 84 3.50 -10.71 1.66
CA THR A 84 2.32 -10.01 1.11
C THR A 84 1.23 -9.81 2.16
N GLN A 85 0.94 -10.83 2.98
CA GLN A 85 -0.06 -10.71 4.05
C GLN A 85 0.36 -9.65 5.08
N LYS A 86 1.61 -9.70 5.55
CA LYS A 86 2.14 -8.70 6.51
C LYS A 86 2.20 -7.30 5.92
N THR A 87 2.58 -7.16 4.66
CA THR A 87 2.60 -5.86 3.97
C THR A 87 1.18 -5.30 3.81
N ALA A 88 0.19 -6.14 3.50
CA ALA A 88 -1.20 -5.72 3.38
C ALA A 88 -1.79 -5.28 4.72
N GLU A 89 -1.57 -6.06 5.78
CA GLU A 89 -1.96 -5.70 7.16
C GLU A 89 -1.33 -4.38 7.59
N LEU A 90 -0.02 -4.21 7.33
CA LEU A 90 0.72 -2.98 7.65
C LEU A 90 0.17 -1.77 6.89
N PHE A 91 -0.06 -1.90 5.58
CA PHE A 91 -0.62 -0.83 4.75
C PHE A 91 -2.00 -0.40 5.25
N CYS A 92 -2.90 -1.36 5.48
CA CYS A 92 -4.22 -1.10 6.06
C CYS A 92 -4.10 -0.41 7.42
N GLY A 93 -3.20 -0.88 8.28
CA GLY A 93 -2.91 -0.28 9.59
C GLY A 93 -2.48 1.19 9.49
N ILE A 94 -1.59 1.52 8.55
CA ILE A 94 -1.12 2.91 8.34
C ILE A 94 -2.27 3.81 7.88
N VAL A 95 -3.03 3.39 6.86
CA VAL A 95 -4.17 4.16 6.34
C VAL A 95 -5.23 4.38 7.42
N ASN A 96 -5.56 3.34 8.18
CA ASN A 96 -6.53 3.41 9.26
C ASN A 96 -6.03 4.28 10.43
N LYS A 97 -4.73 4.23 10.76
CA LYS A 97 -4.13 5.08 11.79
C LYS A 97 -4.24 6.56 11.41
N TRP A 98 -3.95 6.91 10.16
CA TRP A 98 -4.11 8.29 9.67
C TRP A 98 -5.55 8.78 9.79
N LYS A 99 -6.52 7.95 9.39
CA LYS A 99 -7.96 8.21 9.57
C LYS A 99 -8.34 8.39 11.04
N ALA A 100 -7.89 7.50 11.93
CA ALA A 100 -8.21 7.53 13.35
C ALA A 100 -7.65 8.77 14.08
N LEU A 101 -6.54 9.32 13.57
CA LEU A 101 -5.94 10.56 14.07
C LEU A 101 -6.56 11.83 13.45
N GLY A 102 -7.61 11.69 12.64
CA GLY A 102 -8.30 12.83 12.01
C GLY A 102 -7.62 13.38 10.76
N GLY A 103 -6.62 12.68 10.20
CA GLY A 103 -5.95 13.11 8.99
C GLY A 103 -6.74 12.87 7.69
N TRP A 104 -7.81 12.08 7.76
CA TRP A 104 -8.76 11.87 6.67
C TRP A 104 -10.17 11.60 7.21
N PRO A 105 -11.26 12.14 6.62
CA PRO A 105 -11.30 13.01 5.43
C PRO A 105 -10.61 14.36 5.66
N LEU A 106 -10.11 14.97 4.59
CA LEU A 106 -9.60 16.34 4.67
C LEU A 106 -10.78 17.27 5.00
N VAL A 107 -10.56 18.21 5.91
CA VAL A 107 -11.53 19.27 6.17
C VAL A 107 -11.55 20.17 4.93
N SER A 108 -12.70 20.28 4.27
CA SER A 108 -12.92 21.28 3.22
C SER A 108 -13.22 22.63 3.87
N ASP A 109 -12.61 23.71 3.41
CA ASP A 109 -12.84 25.10 3.89
C ASP A 109 -14.29 25.61 3.68
N GLU A 110 -15.21 24.78 3.17
CA GLU A 110 -16.60 25.16 2.93
C GLU A 110 -17.45 25.33 4.21
N THR A 111 -16.90 25.02 5.39
CA THR A 111 -17.60 25.19 6.67
C THR A 111 -17.46 26.57 7.34
N GLU A 112 -16.66 27.51 6.81
CA GLU A 112 -16.52 28.85 7.42
C GLU A 112 -17.40 29.96 6.81
N ASN A 113 -18.08 29.75 5.67
CA ASN A 113 -18.99 30.75 5.07
C ASN A 113 -20.49 30.46 5.30
N GLY A 114 -20.81 29.63 6.30
CA GLY A 114 -22.15 29.08 6.53
C GLY A 114 -22.78 29.42 7.88
N GLN A 115 -22.41 30.51 8.55
CA GLN A 115 -23.18 31.06 9.67
C GLN A 115 -23.35 32.58 9.48
N LYS A 116 -24.62 32.95 9.35
CA LYS A 116 -25.24 34.28 9.42
C LYS A 116 -24.45 35.38 10.12
#